data_AF-A0A6L7X4H5-F1
#
_entry.id   AF-A0A6L7X4H5-F1
#
_cell.length_a   1.000
_cell.length_b   1.000
_cell.length_c   1.000
_cell.angle_alpha   90.00
_cell.angle_beta   90.00
_cell.angle_gamma   90.00
#
_symmetry.space_group_name_H-M   'P 1'
#
loop_
_entity.id
_entity.type
_entity.pdbx_description
1 polymer ?
#
loop_
_entity_poly.entity_id
_entity_poly.type
_entity_poly.pdbx_seq_one_letter_code
_entity_poly.pdbx_strand_id
1 'polypeptide(L)' 'MTANASDGNPFLTQGRWYRGNLHAHSTNSDGAKSPADAVAWYRDAGYDFMALSDHHVVSDQ' A
#
# COMPACT_ATOMS: atom_id res chain seq x y z
N MET A 1 -19.17 8.45 -33.63
CA MET A 1 -17.96 9.05 -33.03
C MET A 1 -17.53 8.15 -31.87
N THR A 2 -16.61 7.23 -32.12
CA THR A 2 -16.02 6.40 -31.05
C THR A 2 -14.81 7.16 -30.53
N ALA A 3 -14.85 7.63 -29.28
CA ALA A 3 -13.66 8.18 -28.64
C ALA A 3 -12.61 7.07 -28.55
N ASN A 4 -11.46 7.26 -29.20
CA ASN A 4 -10.30 6.41 -28.98
C ASN A 4 -9.80 6.70 -27.56
N ALA A 5 -9.98 5.73 -26.67
CA ALA A 5 -9.47 5.83 -25.32
C ALA A 5 -7.95 5.73 -25.33
N SER A 6 -7.25 6.87 -25.45
CA SER A 6 -5.95 7.14 -24.80
C SER A 6 -5.35 8.46 -25.29
N ASP A 7 -5.85 9.60 -24.83
CA ASP A 7 -5.12 10.89 -24.91
C ASP A 7 -3.94 10.93 -23.91
N GLY A 8 -3.15 9.85 -23.83
CA GLY A 8 -2.00 9.71 -22.94
C GLY A 8 -2.30 9.70 -21.44
N ASN A 9 -3.58 9.78 -21.02
CA ASN A 9 -3.96 9.74 -19.61
C ASN A 9 -3.89 8.31 -19.07
N PRO A 10 -2.91 7.96 -18.21
CA PRO A 10 -2.74 6.60 -17.72
C PRO A 10 -3.89 6.13 -16.81
N PHE A 11 -4.68 7.05 -16.26
CA PHE A 11 -5.80 6.74 -15.36
C PHE A 11 -7.05 6.23 -16.10
N LEU A 12 -7.15 6.47 -17.41
CA LEU A 12 -8.26 5.99 -18.25
C LEU A 12 -7.95 4.64 -18.91
N THR A 13 -6.70 4.19 -18.82
CA THR A 13 -6.26 2.92 -19.39
C THR A 13 -6.82 1.76 -18.56
N GLN A 14 -7.32 0.72 -19.23
CA GLN A 14 -7.74 -0.50 -18.57
C GLN A 14 -6.56 -1.20 -17.89
N GLY A 15 -6.78 -1.75 -16.70
CA GLY A 15 -5.73 -2.42 -15.93
C GLY A 15 -6.20 -2.80 -14.53
N ARG A 16 -5.27 -3.31 -13.72
CA ARG A 16 -5.52 -3.56 -12.30
C ARG A 16 -5.03 -2.39 -11.48
N TRP A 17 -5.94 -1.79 -10.72
CA TRP A 17 -5.59 -0.80 -9.69
C TRP A 17 -5.25 -1.53 -8.40
N TYR A 18 -4.13 -1.17 -7.79
CA TYR A 18 -3.71 -1.71 -6.50
C TYR A 18 -3.75 -0.61 -5.45
N ARG A 19 -4.41 -0.87 -4.33
CA ARG A 19 -4.40 -0.02 -3.15
C ARG A 19 -3.22 -0.40 -2.27
N GLY A 20 -2.33 0.54 -2.01
CA GLY A 20 -1.17 0.32 -1.15
C GLY A 20 -0.99 1.39 -0.09
N ASN A 21 -0.37 1.02 1.04
CA ASN A 21 0.23 1.97 1.97
C ASN A 21 1.76 1.88 1.89
N LEU A 22 2.42 2.97 1.54
CA LEU A 22 3.88 3.01 1.36
C LEU A 22 4.65 3.47 2.60
N HIS A 23 3.95 3.94 3.64
CA HIS A 23 4.60 4.49 4.84
C HIS A 23 3.72 4.23 6.06
N ALA A 24 4.13 3.25 6.86
CA ALA A 24 3.48 2.88 8.11
C ALA A 24 4.54 2.44 9.12
N HIS A 25 4.34 2.85 10.37
CA HIS A 25 5.19 2.47 11.48
C HIS A 25 4.47 1.43 12.34
N SER A 26 5.26 0.56 12.95
CA SER A 26 4.86 -0.47 13.90
C SER A 26 5.45 -0.15 15.27
N THR A 27 5.21 -1.03 16.25
CA THR A 27 5.84 -0.94 17.57
C THR A 27 7.35 -1.12 17.56
N ASN A 28 7.96 -1.45 16.41
CA ASN A 28 9.42 -1.48 16.27
C ASN A 28 10.04 -0.07 16.25
N SER A 29 9.25 0.99 15.99
CA SER A 29 9.64 2.38 16.28
C SER A 29 8.61 3.09 17.15
N ASP A 30 7.61 3.72 16.55
CA ASP A 30 6.69 4.69 17.16
C ASP A 30 5.24 4.47 16.69
N GLY A 31 4.99 3.36 16.00
CA GLY A 31 3.65 2.90 15.64
C GLY A 31 2.92 2.19 16.79
N ALA A 32 1.61 2.03 16.63
CA ALA A 32 0.72 1.50 17.67
C ALA A 32 0.43 -0.01 17.57
N LYS A 33 0.87 -0.68 16.50
CA LYS A 33 0.59 -2.11 16.23
C LYS A 33 1.89 -2.85 16.01
N SER A 34 1.95 -4.13 16.39
CA SER A 34 3.07 -4.99 16.00
C SER A 34 3.18 -5.07 14.47
N PRO A 35 4.35 -5.40 13.89
CA PRO A 35 4.49 -5.61 12.45
C PRO A 35 3.42 -6.55 11.87
N ALA A 36 3.21 -7.70 12.51
CA ALA A 36 2.22 -8.68 12.10
C ALA A 36 0.78 -8.14 12.17
N ASP A 37 0.43 -7.42 13.24
CA ASP A 37 -0.91 -6.82 13.39
C ASP A 37 -1.15 -5.69 12.40
N ALA A 38 -0.11 -4.90 12.07
CA ALA A 38 -0.19 -3.87 11.05
C ALA A 38 -0.47 -4.49 9.67
N VAL A 39 0.27 -5.55 9.30
CA VAL A 39 0.05 -6.29 8.05
C VAL A 39 -1.35 -6.89 7.99
N ALA A 40 -1.79 -7.56 9.05
CA ALA A 40 -3.13 -8.14 9.12
C ALA A 40 -4.21 -7.05 8.97
N TRP A 41 -4.04 -5.90 9.64
CA TRP A 41 -4.99 -4.79 9.58
C TRP A 41 -5.18 -4.26 8.15
N TYR A 42 -4.10 -4.03 7.41
CA TYR A 42 -4.20 -3.53 6.03
C TYR A 42 -4.75 -4.57 5.07
N ARG A 43 -4.38 -5.84 5.22
CA ARG A 43 -4.97 -6.94 4.45
C ARG A 43 -6.48 -7.01 4.66
N ASP A 44 -6.92 -6.99 5.92
CA ASP A 44 -8.34 -7.09 6.28
C ASP A 44 -9.14 -5.84 5.85
N ALA A 45 -8.45 -4.69 5.70
CA ALA A 45 -9.00 -3.46 5.12
C ALA A 45 -9.02 -3.42 3.58
N GLY A 46 -8.61 -4.50 2.91
CA GLY A 46 -8.63 -4.62 1.44
C GLY A 46 -7.51 -3.88 0.72
N TYR A 47 -6.36 -3.69 1.37
CA TYR A 47 -5.15 -3.23 0.68
C TYR A 47 -4.47 -4.41 0.00
N ASP A 48 -3.96 -4.18 -1.20
CA ASP A 48 -3.23 -5.19 -1.98
C ASP A 48 -1.78 -5.35 -1.50
N PHE A 49 -1.19 -4.28 -0.95
CA PHE A 49 0.16 -4.30 -0.41
C PHE A 49 0.38 -3.22 0.65
N MET A 50 1.42 -3.38 1.45
CA MET A 50 1.93 -2.31 2.30
C MET A 50 3.44 -2.40 2.47
N ALA A 51 4.05 -1.28 2.87
CA ALA A 51 5.44 -1.21 3.31
C ALA A 51 5.49 -0.75 4.77
N LEU A 52 6.19 -1.53 5.60
CA LEU A 52 6.62 -1.08 6.92
C LEU A 52 7.92 -0.30 6.79
N SER A 53 7.96 0.87 7.40
CA SER A 53 9.06 1.82 7.29
C SER A 53 9.42 2.41 8.65
N ASP A 54 9.65 1.52 9.62
CA ASP A 54 10.04 1.88 10.99
C ASP A 54 11.34 2.70 11.00
N HIS A 55 11.46 3.59 11.98
CA HIS A 55 12.64 4.46 12.11
C HIS A 55 13.92 3.68 12.42
N HIS A 56 14.86 3.69 11.48
CA HIS A 56 16.22 3.15 11.65
C HIS A 56 16.28 1.67 12.10
N VAL A 57 15.19 0.93 11.90
CA VAL A 57 15.08 -0.50 12.20
C VAL A 57 14.84 -1.25 10.91
N VAL A 58 15.59 -2.34 10.72
CA VAL A 58 15.24 -3.34 9.71
C VAL A 58 14.25 -4.28 10.37
N SER A 59 12.98 -4.15 10.01
CA SER A 59 11.93 -5.05 10.49
C SER A 59 11.96 -6.33 9.65
N ASP A 60 12.55 -7.40 10.19
CA ASP A 60 12.37 -8.74 9.62
C ASP A 60 10.94 -9.19 9.89
N GLN A 61 10.17 -9.31 8.80
CA GLN A 61 8.77 -9.75 8.85
C GLN A 61 8.68 -11.23 9.20
#